data_AF-A0A6I4P2Q5-F1
#
_entry.id   AF-A0A6I4P2Q5-F1
#
_cell.length_a   1.000
_cell.length_b   1.000
_cell.length_c   1.000
_cell.angle_alpha   90.00
_cell.angle_beta   90.00
_cell.angle_gamma   90.00
#
_symmetry.space_group_name_H-M   'P 1'
#
loop_
_entity.id
_entity.type
_entity.pdbx_description
1 polymer ?
#
loop_
_entity_poly.entity_id
_entity_poly.type
_entity_poly.pdbx_seq_one_letter_code
_entity_poly.pdbx_strand_id
1 'polypeptide(L)'
;MATATATVDALHWAVRDSLITYVTRIARGTCTVEGGAVEGEGGVFSFPMRRAVREGDDWRFSFEGRVRFHAHGGLMDILIKDPEVVVGPDGGVLATHVDGNDDDLLAVVAIAAASPVDRADGTELVWDAVSTQLAPAAVGLFGTVYPAGTEMAPIGIRIALDS
;
A
#
# COMPACT_ATOMS: atom_id res chain seq x y z
N MET A 1 -13.27 -15.21 14.82
CA MET A 1 -12.92 -13.85 14.33
C MET A 1 -13.62 -13.69 13.00
N ALA A 2 -14.62 -12.82 12.90
CA ALA A 2 -15.23 -12.52 11.61
C ALA A 2 -14.22 -11.68 10.83
N THR A 3 -13.75 -12.17 9.69
CA THR A 3 -12.94 -11.37 8.77
C THR A 3 -13.84 -10.22 8.31
N ALA A 4 -13.53 -8.98 8.70
CA ALA A 4 -14.17 -7.83 8.09
C ALA A 4 -13.93 -7.94 6.57
N THR A 5 -15.00 -7.91 5.78
CA THR A 5 -14.87 -7.95 4.32
C THR A 5 -14.12 -6.70 3.90
N ALA A 6 -12.90 -6.88 3.40
CA ALA A 6 -12.10 -5.78 2.88
C ALA A 6 -12.87 -5.05 1.77
N THR A 7 -12.85 -3.72 1.80
CA THR A 7 -13.54 -2.87 0.83
C THR A 7 -13.11 -3.23 -0.60
N VAL A 8 -14.08 -3.36 -1.49
CA VAL A 8 -13.83 -3.55 -2.93
C VAL A 8 -13.37 -2.21 -3.53
N ASP A 9 -12.65 -2.25 -4.65
CA ASP A 9 -12.09 -1.08 -5.34
C ASP A 9 -11.14 -0.28 -4.43
N ALA A 10 -10.25 -0.98 -3.74
CA ALA A 10 -9.26 -0.38 -2.85
C ALA A 10 -7.98 -1.21 -2.73
N LEU A 11 -6.89 -0.52 -2.41
CA LEU A 11 -5.65 -1.11 -1.91
C LEU A 11 -5.72 -1.17 -0.38
N HIS A 12 -5.41 -2.33 0.19
CA HIS A 12 -5.32 -2.58 1.62
C HIS A 12 -3.87 -2.85 2.00
N TRP A 13 -3.31 -2.04 2.90
CA TRP A 13 -1.92 -2.18 3.29
C TRP A 13 -1.65 -1.59 4.67
N ALA A 14 -1.05 -2.36 5.59
CA ALA A 14 -0.65 -1.88 6.91
C ALA A 14 0.72 -1.19 6.92
N VAL A 15 1.39 -1.06 5.77
CA VAL A 15 2.79 -0.60 5.65
C VAL A 15 3.77 -1.54 6.36
N ARG A 16 3.76 -1.54 7.69
CA ARG A 16 4.50 -2.44 8.58
C ARG A 16 3.99 -2.33 10.02
N ASP A 17 3.63 -3.44 10.65
CA ASP A 17 3.11 -3.47 12.03
C ASP A 17 4.08 -2.85 13.05
N SER A 18 5.39 -3.11 12.91
CA SER A 18 6.39 -2.56 13.83
C SER A 18 6.54 -1.04 13.68
N LEU A 19 6.29 -0.49 12.50
CA LEU A 19 6.28 0.95 12.27
C LEU A 19 5.09 1.59 12.99
N ILE A 20 3.89 1.05 12.77
CA ILE A 20 2.66 1.53 13.42
C ILE A 20 2.81 1.47 14.95
N THR A 21 3.26 0.33 15.47
CA THR A 21 3.49 0.13 16.90
C THR A 21 4.50 1.13 17.45
N TYR A 22 5.61 1.33 16.74
CA TYR A 22 6.63 2.29 17.15
C TYR A 22 6.06 3.71 17.21
N VAL A 23 5.43 4.19 16.13
CA VAL A 23 4.90 5.56 16.05
C VAL A 23 3.86 5.79 17.15
N THR A 24 2.88 4.91 17.27
CA THR A 24 1.72 5.11 18.16
C THR A 24 2.01 4.83 19.64
N ARG A 25 2.89 3.87 19.96
CA ARG A 25 3.13 3.44 21.35
C ARG A 25 4.45 3.92 21.93
N ILE A 26 5.51 3.96 21.13
CA ILE A 26 6.87 4.21 21.61
C ILE A 26 7.25 5.67 21.40
N ALA A 27 7.20 6.14 20.15
CA ALA A 27 7.55 7.51 19.78
C ALA A 27 6.46 8.53 20.14
N ARG A 28 5.25 8.06 20.49
CA ARG A 28 4.08 8.89 20.82
C ARG A 28 3.79 9.92 19.71
N GLY A 29 4.01 9.50 18.47
CA GLY A 29 3.71 10.26 17.27
C GLY A 29 2.25 10.09 16.83
N THR A 30 1.99 10.51 15.60
CA THR A 30 0.66 10.45 14.98
C THR A 30 0.72 9.68 13.67
N CYS A 31 -0.40 9.00 13.39
CA CYS A 31 -0.74 8.53 12.06
C CYS A 31 -1.98 9.33 11.62
N THR A 32 -1.92 9.95 10.44
CA THR A 32 -3.03 10.73 9.90
C THR A 32 -3.38 10.24 8.51
N VAL A 33 -4.68 10.13 8.24
CA VAL A 33 -5.22 9.73 6.94
C VAL A 33 -6.01 10.88 6.31
N GLU A 34 -5.83 11.09 5.01
CA GLU A 34 -6.51 12.14 4.23
C GLU A 34 -6.86 11.66 2.81
N GLY A 35 -7.65 12.44 2.08
CA GLY A 35 -7.90 12.21 0.64
C GLY A 35 -8.65 10.92 0.33
N GLY A 36 -9.52 10.48 1.24
CA GLY A 36 -10.30 9.24 1.07
C GLY A 36 -9.65 8.00 1.66
N ALA A 37 -8.37 8.06 2.05
CA ALA A 37 -7.74 6.97 2.79
C ALA A 37 -8.41 6.78 4.16
N VAL A 38 -8.55 5.52 4.58
CA VAL A 38 -9.16 5.13 5.86
C VAL A 38 -8.22 4.23 6.63
N GLU A 39 -8.09 4.45 7.94
CA GLU A 39 -7.45 3.50 8.85
C GLU A 39 -8.51 2.51 9.37
N GLY A 40 -8.33 1.24 9.04
CA GLY A 40 -9.18 0.14 9.47
C GLY A 40 -8.66 -0.59 10.70
N GLU A 41 -9.24 -1.76 10.99
CA GLU A 41 -8.81 -2.60 12.10
C GLU A 41 -7.35 -3.06 11.95
N GLY A 42 -6.62 -3.16 13.06
CA GLY A 42 -5.23 -3.62 13.06
C GLY A 42 -4.23 -2.65 12.43
N GLY A 43 -4.64 -1.43 12.07
CA GLY A 43 -3.77 -0.44 11.41
C GLY A 43 -3.60 -0.70 9.91
N VAL A 44 -4.50 -1.48 9.30
CA VAL A 44 -4.56 -1.64 7.85
C VAL A 44 -5.17 -0.38 7.23
N PHE A 45 -4.46 0.26 6.30
CA PHE A 45 -4.98 1.41 5.57
C PHE A 45 -5.64 0.96 4.28
N SER A 46 -6.77 1.58 3.96
CA SER A 46 -7.48 1.41 2.69
C SER A 46 -7.32 2.68 1.86
N PHE A 47 -6.80 2.54 0.63
CA PHE A 47 -6.69 3.60 -0.36
C PHE A 47 -7.72 3.36 -1.48
N PRO A 48 -8.68 4.28 -1.71
CA PRO A 48 -9.68 4.10 -2.76
C PRO A 48 -9.03 4.02 -4.14
N MET A 49 -9.56 3.14 -4.98
CA MET A 49 -9.10 2.97 -6.36
C MET A 49 -9.63 4.08 -7.25
N ARG A 50 -8.74 4.65 -8.06
CA ARG A 50 -9.10 5.57 -9.14
C ARG A 50 -9.21 4.89 -10.50
N ARG A 51 -8.34 3.91 -10.74
CA ARG A 51 -8.25 3.23 -12.04
C ARG A 51 -7.63 1.86 -11.88
N ALA A 52 -8.15 0.91 -12.66
CA ALA A 52 -7.52 -0.38 -12.95
C ALA A 52 -7.37 -0.54 -14.47
N VAL A 53 -6.20 -0.98 -14.92
CA VAL A 53 -5.94 -1.28 -16.34
C VAL A 53 -5.19 -2.59 -16.42
N ARG A 54 -5.67 -3.51 -17.25
CA ARG A 54 -4.93 -4.71 -17.62
C ARG A 54 -4.04 -4.42 -18.83
N GLU A 55 -2.75 -4.71 -18.73
CA GLU A 55 -1.75 -4.54 -19.79
C GLU A 55 -1.02 -5.87 -20.03
N GLY A 56 -1.51 -6.65 -21.00
CA GLY A 56 -1.06 -8.03 -21.16
C GLY A 56 -1.46 -8.88 -19.96
N ASP A 57 -0.48 -9.47 -19.27
CA ASP A 57 -0.70 -10.27 -18.06
C ASP A 57 -0.51 -9.47 -16.76
N ASP A 58 -0.05 -8.23 -16.87
CA ASP A 58 0.10 -7.32 -15.72
C ASP A 58 -1.16 -6.49 -15.51
N TRP A 59 -1.33 -6.03 -14.28
CA TRP A 59 -2.31 -5.03 -13.91
C TRP A 59 -1.63 -3.78 -13.38
N ARG A 60 -2.16 -2.62 -13.80
CA ARG A 60 -1.81 -1.30 -13.28
C ARG A 60 -2.99 -0.71 -12.54
N PHE A 61 -2.72 -0.21 -11.33
CA PHE A 61 -3.69 0.45 -10.49
C PHE A 61 -3.18 1.83 -10.07
N SER A 62 -4.07 2.80 -10.05
CA SER A 62 -3.84 4.08 -9.37
C SER A 62 -4.86 4.22 -8.26
N PHE A 63 -4.41 4.64 -7.09
CA PHE A 63 -5.23 4.89 -5.91
C PHE A 63 -5.14 6.35 -5.50
N GLU A 64 -6.08 6.79 -4.66
CA GLU A 64 -6.03 8.10 -4.02
C GLU A 64 -5.86 7.98 -2.51
N GLY A 65 -5.47 9.09 -1.91
CA GLY A 65 -5.44 9.25 -0.47
C GLY A 65 -4.04 9.21 0.10
N ARG A 66 -3.94 9.57 1.38
CA ARG A 66 -2.68 9.85 2.05
C ARG A 66 -2.66 9.20 3.41
N VAL A 67 -1.53 8.60 3.74
CA VAL A 67 -1.19 8.13 5.09
C VAL A 67 0.13 8.78 5.46
N ARG A 68 0.14 9.53 6.57
CA ARG A 68 1.34 10.20 7.07
C ARG A 68 1.66 9.75 8.48
N PHE A 69 2.87 9.25 8.68
CA PHE A 69 3.42 8.95 10.00
C PHE A 69 4.35 10.08 10.41
N HIS A 70 4.09 10.65 11.59
CA HIS A 70 4.85 11.76 12.12
C HIS A 70 5.29 11.47 13.55
N ALA A 71 6.58 11.63 13.85
CA ALA A 71 7.10 11.43 15.20
C ALA A 71 8.34 12.29 15.49
N HIS A 72 8.77 12.34 16.75
CA HIS A 72 9.97 13.06 17.21
C HIS A 72 10.01 14.54 16.81
N GLY A 73 8.86 15.22 16.84
CA GLY A 73 8.76 16.64 16.47
C GLY A 73 9.09 16.92 15.00
N GLY A 74 8.86 15.94 14.11
CA GLY A 74 9.04 16.06 12.66
C GLY A 74 10.37 15.57 12.11
N LEU A 75 11.24 15.02 12.96
CA LEU A 75 12.43 14.32 12.48
C LEU A 75 12.06 13.05 11.71
N MET A 76 10.96 12.39 12.09
CA MET A 76 10.38 11.29 11.33
C MET A 76 9.10 11.78 10.67
N ASP A 77 9.09 11.70 9.34
CA ASP A 77 7.97 12.13 8.51
C ASP A 77 7.88 11.24 7.28
N ILE A 78 6.98 10.27 7.32
CA ILE A 78 6.77 9.31 6.23
C ILE A 78 5.42 9.60 5.62
N LEU A 79 5.41 9.97 4.35
CA LEU A 79 4.20 10.17 3.57
C LEU A 79 4.08 9.08 2.51
N ILE A 80 2.98 8.35 2.53
CA ILE A 80 2.49 7.53 1.42
C ILE A 80 1.28 8.26 0.85
N LYS A 81 1.33 8.66 -0.41
CA LYS A 81 0.26 9.39 -1.09
C LYS A 81 0.01 8.84 -2.49
N ASP A 82 -1.26 8.79 -2.83
CA ASP A 82 -1.80 8.43 -4.14
C ASP A 82 -1.10 7.19 -4.74
N PRO A 83 -1.11 6.02 -4.05
CA PRO A 83 -0.27 4.90 -4.46
C PRO A 83 -0.52 4.45 -5.91
N GLU A 84 0.55 4.04 -6.59
CA GLU A 84 0.47 3.34 -7.88
C GLU A 84 1.01 1.93 -7.72
N VAL A 85 0.30 0.95 -8.29
CA VAL A 85 0.69 -0.46 -8.23
C VAL A 85 0.78 -1.03 -9.63
N VAL A 86 1.86 -1.74 -9.90
CA VAL A 86 1.97 -2.69 -11.01
C VAL A 86 2.18 -4.08 -10.43
N VAL A 87 1.41 -5.06 -10.86
CA VAL A 87 1.53 -6.45 -10.38
C VAL A 87 1.15 -7.44 -11.48
N GLY A 88 1.94 -8.51 -11.60
CA GLY A 88 1.69 -9.59 -12.54
C GLY A 88 2.46 -10.87 -12.21
N PRO A 89 2.53 -11.83 -13.15
CA PRO A 89 3.14 -13.14 -12.93
C PRO A 89 4.64 -13.10 -12.66
N ASP A 90 5.33 -12.01 -13.01
CA ASP A 90 6.76 -11.80 -12.77
C ASP A 90 7.05 -10.94 -11.52
N GLY A 91 6.01 -10.50 -10.80
CA GLY A 91 6.11 -9.61 -9.65
C GLY A 91 5.63 -8.21 -9.96
N GLY A 92 6.08 -7.25 -9.16
CA GLY A 92 5.58 -5.89 -9.27
C GLY A 92 6.21 -4.89 -8.33
N VAL A 93 5.59 -3.71 -8.27
CA VAL A 93 6.01 -2.59 -7.43
C VAL A 93 4.80 -1.81 -6.95
N LEU A 94 4.85 -1.35 -5.70
CA LEU A 94 4.01 -0.27 -5.19
C LEU A 94 4.88 0.97 -5.05
N ALA A 95 4.46 2.05 -5.69
CA ALA A 95 5.09 3.35 -5.61
C ALA A 95 4.17 4.38 -4.95
N THR A 96 4.77 5.46 -4.44
CA THR A 96 4.09 6.64 -3.90
C THR A 96 4.56 7.86 -4.67
N HIS A 97 3.70 8.86 -4.85
CA HIS A 97 4.15 10.15 -5.39
C HIS A 97 5.03 10.89 -4.38
N VAL A 98 6.03 11.61 -4.87
CA VAL A 98 6.95 12.41 -4.04
C VAL A 98 6.27 13.72 -3.64
N ASP A 99 6.44 14.16 -2.38
CA ASP A 99 5.86 15.42 -1.94
C ASP A 99 6.53 16.62 -2.62
N GLY A 100 5.72 17.57 -3.11
CA GLY A 100 6.20 18.72 -3.87
C GLY A 100 6.62 18.45 -5.33
N ASN A 101 6.59 17.20 -5.80
CA ASN A 101 6.74 16.85 -7.21
C ASN A 101 5.85 15.65 -7.57
N ASP A 102 4.62 15.92 -7.96
CA ASP A 102 3.63 14.88 -8.26
C ASP A 102 3.95 14.08 -9.54
N ASP A 103 4.87 14.53 -10.38
CA ASP A 103 5.32 13.75 -11.55
C ASP A 103 6.36 12.67 -11.18
N ASP A 104 6.94 12.75 -9.98
CA ASP A 104 7.94 11.80 -9.50
C ASP A 104 7.30 10.70 -8.65
N LEU A 105 7.62 9.45 -9.00
CA LEU A 105 7.24 8.26 -8.24
C LEU A 105 8.46 7.68 -7.50
N LEU A 106 8.25 7.37 -6.23
CA LEU A 106 9.20 6.63 -5.40
C LEU A 106 8.70 5.19 -5.24
N ALA A 107 9.45 4.22 -5.76
CA ALA A 107 9.20 2.80 -5.49
C ALA A 107 9.36 2.51 -4.00
N VAL A 108 8.27 2.11 -3.33
CA VAL A 108 8.23 1.87 -1.88
C VAL A 108 8.51 0.40 -1.58
N VAL A 109 7.80 -0.51 -2.24
CA VAL A 109 8.00 -1.96 -2.07
C VAL A 109 8.01 -2.70 -3.39
N ALA A 110 8.88 -3.70 -3.49
CA ALA A 110 8.76 -4.75 -4.48
C ALA A 110 7.64 -5.71 -4.07
N ILE A 111 6.85 -6.17 -5.04
CA ILE A 111 5.72 -7.08 -4.85
C ILE A 111 6.11 -8.44 -5.44
N ALA A 112 5.82 -9.52 -4.72
CA ALA A 112 6.01 -10.87 -5.24
C ALA A 112 5.11 -11.15 -6.46
N ALA A 113 5.52 -12.12 -7.28
CA ALA A 113 4.72 -12.62 -8.40
C ALA A 113 3.30 -13.01 -7.95
N ALA A 114 2.29 -12.46 -8.62
CA ALA A 114 0.91 -12.70 -8.28
C ALA A 114 -0.03 -12.51 -9.48
N SER A 115 -1.05 -13.36 -9.55
CA SER A 115 -2.20 -13.22 -10.44
C SER A 115 -3.47 -13.15 -9.60
N PRO A 116 -4.51 -12.43 -10.05
CA PRO A 116 -5.75 -12.34 -9.30
C PRO A 116 -6.47 -13.70 -9.26
N VAL A 117 -7.23 -13.91 -8.19
CA VAL A 117 -8.18 -15.00 -8.09
C VAL A 117 -9.57 -14.46 -8.41
N ASP A 118 -10.27 -15.12 -9.34
CA ASP A 118 -11.69 -14.88 -9.60
C ASP A 118 -12.53 -15.23 -8.37
N ARG A 119 -13.40 -14.31 -7.98
CA ARG A 119 -14.35 -14.44 -6.87
C ARG A 119 -15.74 -13.97 -7.32
N ALA A 120 -16.71 -14.17 -6.42
CA ALA A 120 -18.10 -13.74 -6.63
C ALA A 120 -18.66 -14.14 -8.01
N ASP A 121 -18.49 -15.41 -8.37
CA ASP A 121 -18.94 -15.96 -9.66
C ASP A 121 -18.40 -15.21 -10.89
N GLY A 122 -17.17 -14.67 -10.80
CA GLY A 122 -16.49 -13.96 -11.89
C GLY A 122 -16.80 -12.46 -11.94
N THR A 123 -17.43 -11.90 -10.90
CA THR A 123 -17.71 -10.46 -10.80
C THR A 123 -16.67 -9.70 -9.97
N GLU A 124 -15.64 -10.39 -9.46
CA GLU A 124 -14.60 -9.77 -8.66
C GLU A 124 -13.24 -10.43 -8.90
N LEU A 125 -12.19 -9.62 -8.99
CA LEU A 125 -10.80 -10.08 -8.98
C LEU A 125 -10.11 -9.69 -7.68
N VAL A 126 -9.41 -10.65 -7.08
CA VAL A 126 -8.78 -10.48 -5.76
C VAL A 126 -7.30 -10.86 -5.78
N TRP A 127 -6.46 -9.93 -5.37
CA TRP A 127 -5.10 -10.17 -4.90
C TRP A 127 -5.12 -10.16 -3.37
N ASP A 128 -4.96 -11.34 -2.76
CA ASP A 128 -5.04 -11.49 -1.31
C ASP A 128 -3.64 -11.70 -0.72
N ALA A 129 -3.29 -10.88 0.28
CA ALA A 129 -2.06 -10.97 1.05
C ALA A 129 -0.77 -11.17 0.21
N VAL A 130 -0.61 -10.42 -0.88
CA VAL A 130 0.58 -10.51 -1.74
C VAL A 130 1.79 -9.96 -0.99
N SER A 131 2.82 -10.80 -0.83
CA SER A 131 4.03 -10.46 -0.09
C SER A 131 4.78 -9.28 -0.71
N THR A 132 5.36 -8.44 0.15
CA THR A 132 6.12 -7.27 -0.29
C THR A 132 7.45 -7.14 0.47
N GLN A 133 8.43 -6.47 -0.16
CA GLN A 133 9.73 -6.17 0.44
C GLN A 133 10.12 -4.73 0.16
N LEU A 134 10.76 -4.07 1.13
CA LEU A 134 11.21 -2.69 1.02
C LEU A 134 12.14 -2.51 -0.20
N ALA A 135 11.76 -1.62 -1.10
CA ALA A 135 12.56 -1.30 -2.27
C ALA A 135 13.81 -0.49 -1.87
N PRO A 136 14.96 -0.67 -2.58
CA PRO A 136 16.18 0.08 -2.28
C PRO A 136 16.00 1.60 -2.27
N ALA A 137 15.18 2.14 -3.18
CA ALA A 137 14.93 3.57 -3.31
C ALA A 137 14.23 4.17 -2.07
N ALA A 138 13.41 3.39 -1.37
CA ALA A 138 12.63 3.86 -0.22
C ALA A 138 13.32 3.65 1.13
N VAL A 139 14.55 3.09 1.18
CA VAL A 139 15.29 2.96 2.45
C VAL A 139 15.43 4.29 3.18
N GLY A 140 15.68 5.37 2.42
CA GLY A 140 15.77 6.73 2.97
C GLY A 140 14.45 7.25 3.54
N LEU A 141 13.31 6.91 2.92
CA LEU A 141 11.97 7.29 3.39
C LEU A 141 11.73 6.77 4.81
N PHE A 142 12.18 5.55 5.12
CA PHE A 142 12.06 4.96 6.46
C PHE A 142 13.26 5.25 7.38
N GLY A 143 14.01 6.33 7.12
CA GLY A 143 15.09 6.80 7.99
C GLY A 143 16.28 5.84 8.09
N THR A 144 16.48 4.95 7.11
CA THR A 144 17.57 3.95 7.05
C THR A 144 17.55 2.85 8.11
N VAL A 145 16.49 2.77 8.91
CA VAL A 145 16.32 1.76 9.97
C VAL A 145 16.12 0.35 9.39
N TYR A 146 15.51 0.27 8.21
CA TYR A 146 15.26 -0.97 7.50
C TYR A 146 16.14 -1.06 6.25
N PRO A 147 16.96 -2.11 6.08
CA PRO A 147 17.69 -2.32 4.83
C PRO A 147 16.73 -2.70 3.69
N ALA A 148 17.18 -2.52 2.44
CA ALA A 148 16.46 -3.01 1.27
C ALA A 148 16.20 -4.53 1.38
N GLY A 149 15.07 -5.00 0.85
CA GLY A 149 14.66 -6.40 0.95
C GLY A 149 14.00 -6.77 2.28
N THR A 150 13.90 -5.85 3.24
CA THR A 150 13.16 -6.06 4.48
C THR A 150 11.70 -6.39 4.14
N GLU A 151 11.17 -7.50 4.66
CA GLU A 151 9.75 -7.86 4.50
C GLU A 151 8.85 -6.74 5.02
N MET A 152 7.92 -6.27 4.21
CA MET A 152 6.93 -5.26 4.58
C MET A 152 5.55 -5.92 4.70
N ALA A 153 4.54 -5.20 5.18
CA ALA A 153 3.19 -5.75 5.25
C ALA A 153 2.74 -6.19 3.85
N PRO A 154 2.07 -7.35 3.70
CA PRO A 154 1.52 -7.74 2.41
C PRO A 154 0.44 -6.75 1.96
N ILE A 155 0.24 -6.65 0.65
CA ILE A 155 -0.85 -5.85 0.08
C ILE A 155 -2.05 -6.74 -0.25
N GLY A 156 -3.25 -6.16 -0.17
CA GLY A 156 -4.45 -6.72 -0.74
C GLY A 156 -5.08 -5.74 -1.74
N ILE A 157 -5.56 -6.24 -2.88
CA ILE A 157 -6.31 -5.44 -3.86
C ILE A 157 -7.55 -6.22 -4.27
N ARG A 158 -8.68 -5.54 -4.33
CA ARG A 158 -9.96 -6.10 -4.79
C ARG A 158 -10.55 -5.16 -5.82
N ILE A 159 -11.05 -5.69 -6.93
CA ILE A 159 -11.80 -4.91 -7.92
C ILE A 159 -13.11 -5.59 -8.26
N ALA A 160 -14.17 -4.79 -8.34
CA ALA A 160 -15.42 -5.20 -8.96
C ALA A 160 -15.24 -5.21 -10.49
N LEU A 161 -15.76 -6.23 -11.15
CA LEU A 161 -15.91 -6.26 -12.59
C LEU A 161 -17.36 -5.86 -12.90
N ASP A 162 -17.54 -4.73 -13.58
CA ASP A 162 -18.84 -4.35 -14.11
C ASP A 162 -19.35 -5.48 -15.03
N SER A 163 -20.62 -5.85 -14.86
CA SER A 163 -21.32 -6.88 -15.66
C SER A 163 -21.78 -6.34 -17.02
#